data_AF-A0A398BQL9-F1
#
_entry.id   AF-A0A398BQL9-F1
#
_cell.length_a   1.000
_cell.length_b   1.000
_cell.length_c   1.000
_cell.angle_alpha   90.00
_cell.angle_beta   90.00
_cell.angle_gamma   90.00
#
_symmetry.space_group_name_H-M   'P 1'
#
loop_
_entity.id
_entity.type
_entity.pdbx_description
1 polymer ?
#
loop_
_entity_poly.entity_id
_entity_poly.type
_entity_poly.pdbx_seq_one_letter_code
_entity_poly.pdbx_strand_id
1 'polypeptide(L)'
;MSDFTSRARLTTEALRDLFPATPLQRNDHLSNRYGAEIYLKREDLTPVRSYKLRGAFNAMRKVRATNPDQGHFVCASAGNHAQGMAYACRHFGVRGTIFMPVTTPQQKIDKTRTFGGDAVRIVLTGDYFDQTLAASQKYCAEEGAHFLSPFDDPDVIEGQASVGVELLDQLGAAPDLVILPVGGGGLASGVTTYLRDAAPGVAFRFVEPLGGASLSAALEAGGPVTLPRVNSFVDGAAVARLGAHTYDCLKWVDPAQVLLAPEDRICITMLEMLNVEGIVLEPAGALSVDVLPVLAEEIRGKTVVCVTSGGNFDFERLPEVKERAQRYAGKKKYFILRMPQRPGALREFLMMLGPDDDITRFEYLKKSARNFGSVLIGIETSSAENFDALAARIDAAGFSYRDITGDDALAEFLV
;
A
#
# COMPACT_ATOMS: atom_id res chain seq x y z
N MET A 1 -31.26 11.89 -5.08
CA MET A 1 -29.84 12.17 -4.77
C MET A 1 -29.78 12.85 -3.42
N SER A 2 -28.98 12.32 -2.52
CA SER A 2 -28.72 12.91 -1.21
C SER A 2 -27.94 14.23 -1.30
N ASP A 3 -27.90 14.98 -0.20
CA ASP A 3 -27.03 16.16 -0.06
C ASP A 3 -25.55 15.82 -0.32
N PHE A 4 -25.08 14.68 0.21
CA PHE A 4 -23.71 14.21 0.01
C PHE A 4 -23.39 13.95 -1.47
N THR A 5 -24.29 13.29 -2.20
CA THR A 5 -24.12 13.01 -3.64
C THR A 5 -23.99 14.28 -4.47
N SER A 6 -24.78 15.30 -4.11
CA SER A 6 -24.75 16.60 -4.78
C SER A 6 -23.43 17.33 -4.49
N ARG A 7 -22.99 17.35 -3.23
CA ARG A 7 -21.69 17.91 -2.83
C ARG A 7 -20.50 17.18 -3.47
N ALA A 8 -20.53 15.85 -3.55
CA ALA A 8 -19.47 15.07 -4.18
C ALA A 8 -19.32 15.41 -5.68
N ARG A 9 -20.44 15.61 -6.40
CA ARG A 9 -20.40 16.06 -7.80
C ARG A 9 -19.82 17.47 -7.94
N LEU A 10 -20.28 18.44 -7.13
CA LEU A 10 -19.71 19.81 -7.12
C LEU A 10 -18.22 19.83 -6.78
N THR A 11 -17.78 19.00 -5.84
CA THR A 11 -16.37 18.83 -5.49
C THR A 11 -15.56 18.22 -6.64
N THR A 12 -16.16 17.29 -7.40
CA THR A 12 -15.54 16.69 -8.59
C THR A 12 -15.38 17.68 -9.74
N GLU A 13 -16.33 18.60 -9.90
CA GLU A 13 -16.24 19.71 -10.85
C GLU A 13 -15.15 20.70 -10.44
N ALA A 14 -15.11 21.11 -9.16
CA ALA A 14 -14.08 22.02 -8.64
C ALA A 14 -12.65 21.44 -8.77
N LEU A 15 -12.48 20.11 -8.70
CA LEU A 15 -11.18 19.46 -8.90
C LEU A 15 -10.62 19.64 -10.33
N ARG A 16 -11.44 20.02 -11.32
CA ARG A 16 -10.96 20.28 -12.69
C ARG A 16 -10.02 21.46 -12.79
N ASP A 17 -10.10 22.40 -11.85
CA ASP A 17 -9.16 23.52 -11.75
C ASP A 17 -7.74 23.04 -11.39
N LEU A 18 -7.60 21.80 -10.89
CA LEU A 18 -6.35 21.24 -10.42
C LEU A 18 -5.77 20.19 -11.38
N PHE A 19 -6.60 19.25 -11.86
CA PHE A 19 -6.21 18.21 -12.82
C PHE A 19 -7.43 17.58 -13.54
N PRO A 20 -7.26 16.95 -14.74
CA PRO A 20 -8.34 16.25 -15.44
C PRO A 20 -8.74 14.93 -14.74
N ALA A 21 -9.87 14.33 -15.13
CA ALA A 21 -10.34 13.10 -14.49
C ALA A 21 -9.32 11.98 -14.73
N THR A 22 -9.03 11.17 -13.69
CA THR A 22 -8.10 10.06 -13.87
C THR A 22 -8.76 8.99 -14.75
N PRO A 23 -8.00 8.27 -15.58
CA PRO A 23 -8.58 7.24 -16.42
C PRO A 23 -9.28 6.12 -15.63
N LEU A 24 -10.42 5.65 -16.15
CA LEU A 24 -10.98 4.33 -15.84
C LEU A 24 -10.68 3.43 -17.04
N GLN A 25 -9.73 2.51 -16.87
CA GLN A 25 -9.21 1.71 -17.99
C GLN A 25 -9.58 0.25 -17.81
N ARG A 26 -10.22 -0.34 -18.81
CA ARG A 26 -10.34 -1.81 -18.88
C ARG A 26 -8.94 -2.40 -18.98
N ASN A 27 -8.65 -3.42 -18.19
CA ASN A 27 -7.40 -4.13 -18.20
C ASN A 27 -7.60 -5.49 -18.88
N ASP A 28 -7.09 -5.65 -20.10
CA ASP A 28 -7.34 -6.84 -20.91
C ASP A 28 -6.69 -8.11 -20.31
N HIS A 29 -5.48 -7.99 -19.76
CA HIS A 29 -4.76 -9.10 -19.14
C HIS A 29 -5.53 -9.67 -17.95
N LEU A 30 -5.89 -8.82 -16.99
CA LEU A 30 -6.66 -9.23 -15.81
C LEU A 30 -8.05 -9.72 -16.22
N SER A 31 -8.72 -9.04 -17.16
CA SER A 31 -10.05 -9.43 -17.62
C SER A 31 -10.06 -10.83 -18.22
N ASN A 32 -9.09 -11.14 -19.09
CA ASN A 32 -8.93 -12.46 -19.68
C ASN A 32 -8.57 -13.52 -18.63
N ARG A 33 -7.69 -13.19 -17.69
CA ARG A 33 -7.23 -14.12 -16.63
C ARG A 33 -8.37 -14.58 -15.72
N TYR A 34 -9.29 -13.67 -15.35
CA TYR A 34 -10.37 -13.97 -14.40
C TYR A 34 -11.73 -14.19 -15.08
N GLY A 35 -11.82 -14.00 -16.40
CA GLY A 35 -13.08 -14.11 -17.14
C GLY A 35 -14.13 -13.10 -16.66
N ALA A 36 -13.70 -11.87 -16.40
CA ALA A 36 -14.49 -10.76 -15.86
C ALA A 36 -14.11 -9.46 -16.58
N GLU A 37 -14.95 -8.43 -16.55
CA GLU A 37 -14.62 -7.11 -17.09
C GLU A 37 -13.95 -6.27 -16.00
N ILE A 38 -12.61 -6.31 -15.94
CA ILE A 38 -11.84 -5.66 -14.88
C ILE A 38 -11.36 -4.29 -15.35
N TYR A 39 -11.74 -3.26 -14.60
CA TYR A 39 -11.33 -1.88 -14.81
C TYR A 39 -10.42 -1.40 -13.68
N LEU A 40 -9.39 -0.63 -14.03
CA LEU A 40 -8.52 0.06 -13.09
C LEU A 40 -8.89 1.55 -13.07
N LYS A 41 -9.24 2.05 -11.88
CA LYS A 41 -9.38 3.49 -11.64
C LYS A 41 -8.02 4.06 -11.26
N ARG A 42 -7.36 4.71 -12.23
CA ARG A 42 -5.92 5.05 -12.24
C ARG A 42 -5.55 6.28 -11.40
N GLU A 43 -5.76 6.22 -10.09
CA GLU A 43 -5.38 7.29 -9.16
C GLU A 43 -3.86 7.47 -9.01
N ASP A 44 -3.07 6.49 -9.45
CA ASP A 44 -1.63 6.60 -9.64
C ASP A 44 -1.22 7.62 -10.73
N LEU A 45 -2.16 8.10 -11.55
CA LEU A 45 -1.92 9.08 -12.62
C LEU A 45 -2.32 10.53 -12.25
N THR A 46 -2.64 10.82 -10.99
CA THR A 46 -2.79 12.21 -10.55
C THR A 46 -1.44 12.95 -10.60
N PRO A 47 -1.40 14.30 -10.56
CA PRO A 47 -0.14 15.06 -10.56
C PRO A 47 0.84 14.65 -9.44
N VAL A 48 0.32 14.16 -8.32
CA VAL A 48 1.09 13.66 -7.16
C VAL A 48 1.07 12.13 -7.05
N ARG A 49 0.63 11.44 -8.09
CA ARG A 49 0.58 9.97 -8.24
C ARG A 49 -0.14 9.22 -7.12
N SER A 50 -1.17 9.84 -6.56
CA SER A 50 -2.09 9.19 -5.62
C SER A 50 -3.40 9.97 -5.46
N TYR A 51 -4.43 9.30 -4.94
CA TYR A 51 -5.74 9.92 -4.70
C TYR A 51 -5.75 11.03 -3.63
N LYS A 52 -4.73 11.10 -2.75
CA LYS A 52 -4.71 11.97 -1.56
C LYS A 52 -4.89 13.46 -1.87
N LEU A 53 -4.53 13.88 -3.09
CA LEU A 53 -4.71 15.24 -3.58
C LEU A 53 -6.18 15.70 -3.51
N ARG A 54 -7.13 14.78 -3.74
CA ARG A 54 -8.56 15.10 -3.84
C ARG A 54 -9.12 15.60 -2.51
N GLY A 55 -8.93 14.83 -1.44
CA GLY A 55 -9.32 15.24 -0.09
C GLY A 55 -8.60 16.47 0.41
N ALA A 56 -7.28 16.56 0.16
CA ALA A 56 -6.50 17.74 0.54
C ALA A 56 -7.05 19.01 -0.11
N PHE A 57 -7.26 18.98 -1.43
CA PHE A 57 -7.85 20.09 -2.17
C PHE A 57 -9.23 20.48 -1.63
N ASN A 58 -10.14 19.52 -1.43
CA ASN A 58 -11.50 19.85 -1.01
C ASN A 58 -11.56 20.46 0.40
N ALA A 59 -10.86 19.85 1.36
CA ALA A 59 -10.81 20.38 2.73
C ALA A 59 -10.21 21.78 2.76
N MET A 60 -9.07 22.00 2.07
CA MET A 60 -8.46 23.33 1.99
C MET A 60 -9.37 24.35 1.30
N ARG A 61 -10.04 23.97 0.20
CA ARG A 61 -10.98 24.83 -0.53
C ARG A 61 -12.12 25.30 0.38
N LYS A 62 -12.72 24.39 1.14
CA LYS A 62 -13.85 24.69 2.03
C LYS A 62 -13.45 25.52 3.23
N VAL A 63 -12.32 25.19 3.86
CA VAL A 63 -11.77 25.99 4.96
C VAL A 63 -11.53 27.43 4.50
N ARG A 64 -11.02 27.64 3.29
CA ARG A 64 -10.81 28.99 2.75
C ARG A 64 -12.09 29.69 2.31
N ALA A 65 -13.11 28.94 1.90
CA ALA A 65 -14.41 29.51 1.59
C ALA A 65 -15.12 30.03 2.85
N THR A 66 -14.94 29.36 4.00
CA THR A 66 -15.53 29.77 5.28
C THR A 66 -14.66 30.78 6.03
N ASN A 67 -13.33 30.67 5.92
CA ASN A 67 -12.36 31.58 6.51
C ASN A 67 -11.31 31.99 5.45
N PRO A 68 -11.56 33.06 4.67
CA PRO A 68 -10.64 33.52 3.62
C PRO A 68 -9.24 33.89 4.11
N ASP A 69 -9.12 34.30 5.39
CA ASP A 69 -7.85 34.65 6.02
C ASP A 69 -7.02 33.42 6.43
N GLN A 70 -7.58 32.20 6.32
CA GLN A 70 -6.83 30.97 6.57
C GLN A 70 -5.81 30.74 5.44
N GLY A 71 -4.61 31.29 5.63
CA GLY A 71 -3.49 31.18 4.71
C GLY A 71 -2.43 30.15 5.09
N HIS A 72 -2.61 29.40 6.18
CA HIS A 72 -1.59 28.47 6.69
C HIS A 72 -2.19 27.11 7.05
N PHE A 73 -1.64 26.05 6.46
CA PHE A 73 -2.03 24.66 6.68
C PHE A 73 -0.85 23.83 7.20
N VAL A 74 -1.14 22.82 8.01
CA VAL A 74 -0.13 21.93 8.62
C VAL A 74 -0.55 20.47 8.46
N CYS A 75 0.40 19.57 8.17
CA CYS A 75 0.17 18.13 8.34
C CYS A 75 1.42 17.42 8.87
N ALA A 76 1.25 16.19 9.36
CA ALA A 76 2.32 15.23 9.58
C ALA A 76 2.20 14.07 8.58
N SER A 77 3.15 13.98 7.66
CA SER A 77 3.26 12.89 6.69
C SER A 77 4.58 13.00 5.93
N ALA A 78 5.19 11.86 5.60
CA ALA A 78 6.33 11.78 4.69
C ALA A 78 5.96 11.14 3.33
N GLY A 79 4.66 10.97 3.05
CA GLY A 79 4.16 10.20 1.91
C GLY A 79 3.12 10.95 1.07
N ASN A 80 2.16 10.20 0.53
CA ASN A 80 1.15 10.70 -0.40
C ASN A 80 0.34 11.90 0.12
N HIS A 81 0.03 11.93 1.42
CA HIS A 81 -0.70 13.06 2.01
C HIS A 81 0.11 14.36 1.99
N ALA A 82 1.39 14.30 2.36
CA ALA A 82 2.29 15.45 2.30
C ALA A 82 2.42 15.98 0.87
N GLN A 83 2.55 15.10 -0.11
CA GLN A 83 2.63 15.50 -1.52
C GLN A 83 1.33 16.14 -2.01
N GLY A 84 0.18 15.57 -1.65
CA GLY A 84 -1.15 16.13 -1.97
C GLY A 84 -1.37 17.51 -1.35
N MET A 85 -1.06 17.66 -0.06
CA MET A 85 -1.13 18.95 0.63
C MET A 85 -0.16 19.96 0.02
N ALA A 86 1.08 19.56 -0.27
CA ALA A 86 2.09 20.46 -0.84
C ALA A 86 1.64 21.03 -2.19
N TYR A 87 1.13 20.17 -3.06
CA TYR A 87 0.59 20.57 -4.35
C TYR A 87 -0.62 21.50 -4.20
N ALA A 88 -1.53 21.21 -3.27
CA ALA A 88 -2.69 22.05 -3.00
C ALA A 88 -2.30 23.42 -2.41
N CYS A 89 -1.31 23.50 -1.51
CA CYS A 89 -0.78 24.76 -0.98
C CYS A 89 -0.28 25.67 -2.11
N ARG A 90 0.50 25.10 -3.03
CA ARG A 90 0.99 25.81 -4.22
C ARG A 90 -0.16 26.30 -5.10
N HIS A 91 -1.16 25.46 -5.36
CA HIS A 91 -2.31 25.83 -6.18
C HIS A 91 -3.11 27.00 -5.58
N PHE A 92 -3.37 26.97 -4.26
CA PHE A 92 -4.12 28.04 -3.59
C PHE A 92 -3.30 29.28 -3.25
N GLY A 93 -1.97 29.25 -3.45
CA GLY A 93 -1.08 30.35 -3.04
C GLY A 93 -1.02 30.55 -1.53
N VAL A 94 -1.11 29.45 -0.75
CA VAL A 94 -1.11 29.46 0.72
C VAL A 94 0.11 28.74 1.28
N ARG A 95 0.46 29.03 2.53
CA ARG A 95 1.59 28.43 3.23
C ARG A 95 1.25 27.04 3.75
N GLY A 96 2.14 26.08 3.52
CA GLY A 96 2.11 24.75 4.11
C GLY A 96 3.31 24.50 5.04
N THR A 97 3.09 23.92 6.22
CA THR A 97 4.18 23.34 7.03
C THR A 97 3.97 21.82 7.14
N ILE A 98 4.94 21.05 6.66
CA ILE A 98 4.85 19.58 6.61
C ILE A 98 5.86 18.99 7.57
N PHE A 99 5.37 18.23 8.55
CA PHE A 99 6.19 17.56 9.54
C PHE A 99 6.50 16.13 9.10
N MET A 100 7.78 15.76 9.16
CA MET A 100 8.28 14.42 8.82
C MET A 100 9.25 13.93 9.92
N PRO A 101 9.38 12.62 10.15
CA PRO A 101 10.44 12.08 11.01
C PRO A 101 11.84 12.46 10.52
N VAL A 102 12.81 12.57 11.42
CA VAL A 102 14.22 12.84 11.06
C VAL A 102 14.85 11.71 10.24
N THR A 103 14.29 10.50 10.35
CA THR A 103 14.68 9.29 9.63
C THR A 103 14.10 9.22 8.22
N THR A 104 13.36 10.23 7.76
CA THR A 104 12.73 10.24 6.44
C THR A 104 13.78 10.25 5.32
N PRO A 105 13.73 9.33 4.35
CA PRO A 105 14.65 9.33 3.21
C PRO A 105 14.62 10.63 2.41
N GLN A 106 15.80 11.11 1.99
CA GLN A 106 15.96 12.40 1.31
C GLN A 106 15.10 12.51 0.04
N GLN A 107 14.94 11.42 -0.71
CA GLN A 107 14.09 11.37 -1.90
C GLN A 107 12.62 11.71 -1.61
N LYS A 108 12.06 11.27 -0.46
CA LYS A 108 10.68 11.59 -0.06
C LYS A 108 10.54 13.08 0.31
N ILE A 109 11.56 13.64 0.96
CA ILE A 109 11.66 15.06 1.31
C ILE A 109 11.70 15.90 0.03
N ASP A 110 12.62 15.58 -0.88
CA ASP A 110 12.82 16.34 -2.11
C ASP A 110 11.59 16.29 -3.01
N LYS A 111 10.96 15.12 -3.15
CA LYS A 111 9.72 14.98 -3.91
C LYS A 111 8.58 15.85 -3.36
N THR A 112 8.41 15.89 -2.05
CA THR A 112 7.41 16.78 -1.41
C THR A 112 7.76 18.25 -1.65
N ARG A 113 9.04 18.62 -1.55
CA ARG A 113 9.52 19.98 -1.85
C ARG A 113 9.27 20.35 -3.30
N THR A 114 9.48 19.44 -4.26
CA THR A 114 9.21 19.68 -5.69
C THR A 114 7.73 19.99 -5.95
N PHE A 115 6.81 19.29 -5.30
CA PHE A 115 5.38 19.54 -5.49
C PHE A 115 4.94 20.89 -4.92
N GLY A 116 5.42 21.24 -3.71
CA GLY A 116 5.01 22.48 -3.05
C GLY A 116 5.79 23.73 -3.46
N GLY A 117 7.03 23.59 -3.94
CA GLY A 117 7.92 24.73 -4.20
C GLY A 117 8.06 25.63 -2.97
N ASP A 118 8.04 26.95 -3.18
CA ASP A 118 8.17 27.94 -2.10
C ASP A 118 6.93 28.01 -1.19
N ALA A 119 5.82 27.35 -1.56
CA ALA A 119 4.61 27.35 -0.76
C ALA A 119 4.74 26.47 0.51
N VAL A 120 5.72 25.55 0.57
CA VAL A 120 5.85 24.61 1.68
C VAL A 120 7.19 24.67 2.40
N ARG A 121 7.12 24.54 3.73
CA ARG A 121 8.28 24.29 4.59
C ARG A 121 8.20 22.88 5.15
N ILE A 122 9.26 22.10 5.00
CA ILE A 122 9.40 20.78 5.61
C ILE A 122 10.13 20.93 6.95
N VAL A 123 9.58 20.32 8.00
CA VAL A 123 10.14 20.30 9.35
C VAL A 123 10.44 18.86 9.74
N LEU A 124 11.72 18.54 9.91
CA LEU A 124 12.15 17.22 10.38
C LEU A 124 12.18 17.19 11.90
N THR A 125 11.38 16.32 12.52
CA THR A 125 11.33 16.19 13.98
C THR A 125 10.82 14.83 14.41
N GLY A 126 11.33 14.34 15.54
CA GLY A 126 11.01 13.03 16.09
C GLY A 126 11.60 11.87 15.29
N ASP A 127 11.86 10.77 15.98
CA ASP A 127 12.38 9.54 15.35
C ASP A 127 11.26 8.69 14.76
N TYR A 128 10.04 8.86 15.29
CA TYR A 128 8.85 8.07 14.94
C TYR A 128 7.66 8.97 14.61
N PHE A 129 6.73 8.44 13.80
CA PHE A 129 5.56 9.16 13.30
C PHE A 129 4.71 9.81 14.41
N ASP A 130 4.49 9.12 15.54
CA ASP A 130 3.65 9.65 16.63
C ASP A 130 4.25 10.91 17.27
N GLN A 131 5.59 10.96 17.39
CA GLN A 131 6.29 12.15 17.90
C GLN A 131 6.14 13.31 16.92
N THR A 132 6.30 13.03 15.62
CA THR A 132 6.12 14.00 14.53
C THR A 132 4.68 14.53 14.48
N LEU A 133 3.68 13.66 14.65
CA LEU A 133 2.26 14.02 14.68
C LEU A 133 1.96 14.95 15.86
N ALA A 134 2.38 14.58 17.07
CA ALA A 134 2.17 15.42 18.26
C ALA A 134 2.83 16.79 18.12
N ALA A 135 4.06 16.86 17.59
CA ALA A 135 4.76 18.11 17.33
C ALA A 135 4.03 18.98 16.30
N SER A 136 3.51 18.38 15.24
CA SER A 136 2.77 19.09 14.19
C SER A 136 1.46 19.69 14.70
N GLN A 137 0.72 18.96 15.54
CA GLN A 137 -0.53 19.43 16.14
C GLN A 137 -0.30 20.57 17.11
N LYS A 138 0.76 20.47 17.94
CA LYS A 138 1.18 21.56 18.83
C LYS A 138 1.53 22.82 18.04
N TYR A 139 2.40 22.71 17.02
CA TYR A 139 2.77 23.84 16.15
C TYR A 139 1.55 24.45 15.46
N CYS A 140 0.62 23.60 14.99
CA CYS A 140 -0.60 24.06 14.34
C CYS A 140 -1.45 24.95 15.26
N ALA A 141 -1.59 24.57 16.54
CA ALA A 141 -2.32 25.35 17.53
C ALA A 141 -1.60 26.67 17.89
N GLU A 142 -0.27 26.64 18.03
CA GLU A 142 0.54 27.81 18.37
C GLU A 142 0.51 28.89 17.27
N GLU A 143 0.48 28.48 16.00
CA GLU A 143 0.55 29.39 14.85
C GLU A 143 -0.82 29.79 14.29
N GLY A 144 -1.92 29.28 14.87
CA GLY A 144 -3.26 29.48 14.32
C GLY A 144 -3.46 28.89 12.92
N ALA A 145 -2.70 27.85 12.59
CA ALA A 145 -2.81 27.17 11.31
C ALA A 145 -3.96 26.16 11.32
N HIS A 146 -4.33 25.64 10.15
CA HIS A 146 -5.32 24.56 10.03
C HIS A 146 -4.63 23.21 9.85
N PHE A 147 -4.93 22.24 10.72
CA PHE A 147 -4.37 20.91 10.62
C PHE A 147 -5.14 20.08 9.57
N LEU A 148 -4.48 19.74 8.47
CA LEU A 148 -5.08 18.95 7.41
C LEU A 148 -4.93 17.46 7.70
N SER A 149 -6.03 16.84 8.12
CA SER A 149 -6.11 15.40 8.39
C SER A 149 -5.81 14.56 7.13
N PRO A 150 -5.07 13.44 7.25
CA PRO A 150 -4.82 12.55 6.12
C PRO A 150 -6.04 11.71 5.68
N PHE A 151 -7.07 11.60 6.52
CA PHE A 151 -8.27 10.81 6.22
C PHE A 151 -9.48 11.11 7.13
N ASP A 152 -9.26 11.38 8.42
CA ASP A 152 -10.34 11.50 9.42
C ASP A 152 -10.88 12.92 9.49
N ASP A 153 -11.48 13.37 8.39
CA ASP A 153 -12.10 14.69 8.25
C ASP A 153 -13.24 14.60 7.22
N PRO A 154 -14.44 15.15 7.52
CA PRO A 154 -15.60 15.05 6.62
C PRO A 154 -15.37 15.65 5.22
N ASP A 155 -14.61 16.74 5.11
CA ASP A 155 -14.32 17.39 3.84
C ASP A 155 -13.24 16.64 3.06
N VAL A 156 -12.29 16.02 3.75
CA VAL A 156 -11.36 15.06 3.14
C VAL A 156 -12.12 13.87 2.56
N ILE A 157 -13.03 13.26 3.32
CA ILE A 157 -13.88 12.14 2.88
C ILE A 157 -14.71 12.52 1.65
N GLU A 158 -15.35 13.70 1.66
CA GLU A 158 -16.09 14.21 0.50
C GLU A 158 -15.19 14.41 -0.72
N GLY A 159 -13.96 14.91 -0.53
CA GLY A 159 -12.99 15.01 -1.61
C GLY A 159 -12.68 13.64 -2.23
N GLN A 160 -12.51 12.60 -1.41
CA GLN A 160 -12.24 11.25 -1.92
C GLN A 160 -13.45 10.64 -2.66
N ALA A 161 -14.67 11.07 -2.34
CA ALA A 161 -15.88 10.62 -3.04
C ALA A 161 -15.85 10.95 -4.55
N SER A 162 -15.06 11.95 -4.96
CA SER A 162 -14.87 12.28 -6.38
C SER A 162 -14.30 11.13 -7.22
N VAL A 163 -13.58 10.18 -6.61
CA VAL A 163 -13.16 8.95 -7.28
C VAL A 163 -14.39 8.13 -7.70
N GLY A 164 -15.38 8.02 -6.80
CA GLY A 164 -16.67 7.36 -7.01
C GLY A 164 -17.54 8.04 -8.07
N VAL A 165 -17.54 9.38 -8.09
CA VAL A 165 -18.23 10.17 -9.12
C VAL A 165 -17.63 9.87 -10.49
N GLU A 166 -16.30 10.02 -10.63
CA GLU A 166 -15.64 9.82 -11.91
C GLU A 166 -15.78 8.39 -12.42
N LEU A 167 -15.60 7.37 -11.56
CA LEU A 167 -15.69 5.98 -12.02
C LEU A 167 -17.09 5.65 -12.53
N LEU A 168 -18.14 6.14 -11.88
CA LEU A 168 -19.52 5.88 -12.30
C LEU A 168 -19.84 6.61 -13.61
N ASP A 169 -19.46 7.89 -13.70
CA ASP A 169 -19.68 8.71 -14.91
C ASP A 169 -18.89 8.16 -16.12
N GLN A 170 -17.66 7.67 -15.91
CA GLN A 170 -16.80 7.10 -16.96
C GLN A 170 -17.26 5.71 -17.42
N LEU A 171 -17.76 4.88 -16.51
CA LEU A 171 -18.27 3.55 -16.86
C LEU A 171 -19.63 3.62 -17.57
N GLY A 172 -20.43 4.66 -17.29
CA GLY A 172 -21.76 4.87 -17.87
C GLY A 172 -22.86 3.96 -17.31
N ALA A 173 -22.50 3.03 -16.43
CA ALA A 173 -23.39 2.12 -15.71
C ALA A 173 -22.79 1.78 -14.34
N ALA A 174 -23.61 1.22 -13.45
CA ALA A 174 -23.13 0.72 -12.17
C ALA A 174 -22.26 -0.54 -12.38
N PRO A 175 -21.05 -0.63 -11.80
CA PRO A 175 -20.29 -1.88 -11.78
C PRO A 175 -20.96 -2.89 -10.84
N ASP A 176 -20.70 -4.18 -11.05
CA ASP A 176 -21.16 -5.22 -10.12
C ASP A 176 -20.38 -5.18 -8.81
N LEU A 177 -19.08 -4.85 -8.86
CA LEU A 177 -18.18 -4.85 -7.71
C LEU A 177 -17.15 -3.72 -7.78
N VAL A 178 -16.92 -3.03 -6.66
CA VAL A 178 -15.80 -2.09 -6.47
C VAL A 178 -14.88 -2.59 -5.35
N ILE A 179 -13.58 -2.68 -5.62
CA ILE A 179 -12.55 -3.11 -4.67
C ILE A 179 -11.73 -1.91 -4.22
N LEU A 180 -11.74 -1.65 -2.91
CA LEU A 180 -11.17 -0.44 -2.30
C LEU A 180 -10.05 -0.79 -1.31
N PRO A 181 -8.86 -0.18 -1.43
CA PRO A 181 -7.86 -0.28 -0.40
C PRO A 181 -8.27 0.52 0.83
N VAL A 182 -7.95 0.00 2.01
CA VAL A 182 -8.25 0.62 3.31
C VAL A 182 -6.97 0.73 4.12
N GLY A 183 -6.61 1.98 4.43
CA GLY A 183 -5.76 2.32 5.56
C GLY A 183 -6.63 3.02 6.60
N GLY A 184 -6.50 4.34 6.74
CA GLY A 184 -7.37 5.14 7.62
C GLY A 184 -8.82 5.34 7.14
N GLY A 185 -9.31 4.57 6.16
CA GLY A 185 -10.72 4.59 5.75
C GLY A 185 -11.18 5.71 4.81
N GLY A 186 -10.50 6.87 4.74
CA GLY A 186 -11.02 8.05 4.03
C GLY A 186 -11.45 7.85 2.56
N LEU A 187 -10.69 7.07 1.78
CA LEU A 187 -11.07 6.73 0.39
C LEU A 187 -12.33 5.87 0.35
N ALA A 188 -12.31 4.78 1.12
CA ALA A 188 -13.42 3.83 1.19
C ALA A 188 -14.71 4.50 1.69
N SER A 189 -14.62 5.34 2.72
CA SER A 189 -15.73 6.13 3.23
C SER A 189 -16.35 7.02 2.15
N GLY A 190 -15.52 7.80 1.44
CA GLY A 190 -16.01 8.73 0.41
C GLY A 190 -16.67 8.03 -0.77
N VAL A 191 -15.97 7.03 -1.34
CA VAL A 191 -16.44 6.29 -2.52
C VAL A 191 -17.71 5.51 -2.21
N THR A 192 -17.76 4.78 -1.10
CA THR A 192 -18.93 3.97 -0.76
C THR A 192 -20.14 4.81 -0.36
N THR A 193 -19.95 5.93 0.34
CA THR A 193 -21.06 6.84 0.68
C THR A 193 -21.73 7.37 -0.58
N TYR A 194 -20.93 7.76 -1.58
CA TYR A 194 -21.47 8.20 -2.87
C TYR A 194 -22.17 7.07 -3.63
N LEU A 195 -21.49 5.94 -3.83
CA LEU A 195 -22.00 4.85 -4.67
C LEU A 195 -23.22 4.16 -4.07
N ARG A 196 -23.35 4.05 -2.74
CA ARG A 196 -24.55 3.46 -2.12
C ARG A 196 -25.82 4.28 -2.37
N ASP A 197 -25.71 5.59 -2.61
CA ASP A 197 -26.85 6.46 -2.98
C ASP A 197 -27.02 6.53 -4.51
N ALA A 198 -25.93 6.72 -5.25
CA ALA A 198 -25.96 6.92 -6.70
C ALA A 198 -26.16 5.62 -7.51
N ALA A 199 -25.74 4.47 -6.95
CA ALA A 199 -25.74 3.17 -7.60
C ALA A 199 -25.94 2.04 -6.55
N PRO A 200 -27.14 1.90 -5.95
CA PRO A 200 -27.38 1.04 -4.78
C PRO A 200 -27.17 -0.47 -5.01
N GLY A 201 -27.01 -0.92 -6.26
CA GLY A 201 -26.73 -2.31 -6.61
C GLY A 201 -25.25 -2.71 -6.56
N VAL A 202 -24.33 -1.75 -6.38
CA VAL A 202 -22.89 -2.00 -6.37
C VAL A 202 -22.48 -2.78 -5.12
N ALA A 203 -21.80 -3.91 -5.30
CA ALA A 203 -21.14 -4.62 -4.21
C ALA A 203 -19.75 -4.01 -3.90
N PHE A 204 -19.26 -4.23 -2.68
CA PHE A 204 -17.95 -3.74 -2.25
C PHE A 204 -17.08 -4.85 -1.68
N ARG A 205 -15.76 -4.74 -1.92
CA ARG A 205 -14.72 -5.43 -1.15
C ARG A 205 -13.71 -4.41 -0.66
N PHE A 206 -13.27 -4.59 0.57
CA PHE A 206 -12.27 -3.75 1.22
C PHE A 206 -11.00 -4.56 1.39
N VAL A 207 -9.85 -3.94 1.18
CA VAL A 207 -8.58 -4.65 1.29
C VAL A 207 -7.65 -3.90 2.23
N GLU A 208 -7.21 -4.59 3.27
CA GLU A 208 -6.21 -4.10 4.22
C GLU A 208 -4.92 -4.91 4.10
N PRO A 209 -3.75 -4.31 4.36
CA PRO A 209 -2.55 -5.10 4.60
C PRO A 209 -2.74 -5.97 5.85
N LEU A 210 -2.22 -7.21 5.82
CA LEU A 210 -2.34 -8.16 6.94
C LEU A 210 -1.84 -7.56 8.26
N GLY A 211 -0.69 -6.89 8.23
CA GLY A 211 -0.10 -6.22 9.39
C GLY A 211 -0.68 -4.84 9.70
N GLY A 212 -1.75 -4.40 9.04
CA GLY A 212 -2.39 -3.08 9.25
C GLY A 212 -3.91 -3.12 9.13
N ALA A 213 -4.54 -4.16 9.68
CA ALA A 213 -5.97 -4.45 9.59
C ALA A 213 -6.86 -3.57 10.52
N SER A 214 -6.78 -2.25 10.37
CA SER A 214 -7.44 -1.28 11.25
C SER A 214 -8.97 -1.25 11.19
N LEU A 215 -9.56 -1.41 10.00
CA LEU A 215 -11.01 -1.52 9.79
C LEU A 215 -11.53 -2.84 10.33
N SER A 216 -10.83 -3.95 10.05
CA SER A 216 -11.18 -5.28 10.58
C SER A 216 -11.26 -5.24 12.11
N ALA A 217 -10.24 -4.69 12.77
CA ALA A 217 -10.22 -4.54 14.22
C ALA A 217 -11.31 -3.59 14.74
N ALA A 218 -11.60 -2.50 14.02
CA ALA A 218 -12.65 -1.57 14.41
C ALA A 218 -14.06 -2.19 14.29
N LEU A 219 -14.33 -2.97 13.25
CA LEU A 219 -15.60 -3.68 13.06
C LEU A 219 -15.80 -4.73 14.15
N GLU A 220 -14.76 -5.52 14.46
CA GLU A 220 -14.82 -6.54 15.52
C GLU A 220 -15.09 -5.93 16.90
N ALA A 221 -14.43 -4.80 17.20
CA ALA A 221 -14.59 -4.10 18.48
C ALA A 221 -15.84 -3.21 18.58
N GLY A 222 -16.57 -3.00 17.47
CA GLY A 222 -17.71 -2.09 17.41
C GLY A 222 -17.33 -0.60 17.49
N GLY A 223 -16.05 -0.25 17.27
CA GLY A 223 -15.54 1.12 17.29
C GLY A 223 -14.04 1.19 17.02
N PRO A 224 -13.47 2.37 16.73
CA PRO A 224 -12.04 2.48 16.44
C PRO A 224 -11.17 2.01 17.61
N VAL A 225 -10.25 1.09 17.33
CA VAL A 225 -9.25 0.54 18.25
C VAL A 225 -7.85 0.70 17.69
N THR A 226 -6.85 0.74 18.58
CA THR A 226 -5.45 0.87 18.18
C THR A 226 -4.80 -0.51 18.17
N LEU A 227 -4.27 -0.91 17.01
CA LEU A 227 -3.48 -2.12 16.85
C LEU A 227 -2.19 -2.02 17.68
N PRO A 228 -1.75 -3.10 18.36
CA PRO A 228 -0.54 -3.07 19.18
C PRO A 228 0.74 -2.97 18.34
N ARG A 229 0.70 -3.44 17.09
CA ARG A 229 1.81 -3.40 16.13
C ARG A 229 1.24 -3.22 14.73
N VAL A 230 2.02 -2.55 13.88
CA VAL A 230 1.71 -2.35 12.47
C VAL A 230 2.92 -2.69 11.62
N ASN A 231 2.73 -3.46 10.55
CA ASN A 231 3.76 -3.64 9.53
C ASN A 231 3.81 -2.40 8.63
N SER A 232 4.96 -1.75 8.54
CA SER A 232 5.14 -0.49 7.81
C SER A 232 5.43 -0.67 6.32
N PHE A 233 5.53 -1.90 5.81
CA PHE A 233 5.86 -2.15 4.40
C PHE A 233 4.87 -1.49 3.43
N VAL A 234 3.58 -1.57 3.75
CA VAL A 234 2.48 -0.92 3.00
C VAL A 234 2.20 0.46 3.59
N ASP A 235 3.20 1.35 3.51
CA ASP A 235 3.21 2.66 4.18
C ASP A 235 1.96 3.53 3.94
N GLY A 236 1.36 3.48 2.74
CA GLY A 236 0.10 4.18 2.42
C GLY A 236 -1.15 3.65 3.14
N ALA A 237 -1.12 2.43 3.67
CA ALA A 237 -2.21 1.76 4.37
C ALA A 237 -1.83 1.20 5.77
N ALA A 238 -0.60 1.41 6.22
CA ALA A 238 -0.09 1.03 7.53
C ALA A 238 -0.65 1.95 8.64
N VAL A 239 -1.93 1.80 8.95
CA VAL A 239 -2.64 2.63 9.94
C VAL A 239 -2.96 1.80 11.18
N ALA A 240 -2.56 2.27 12.35
CA ALA A 240 -2.79 1.54 13.61
C ALA A 240 -4.22 1.69 14.14
N ARG A 241 -4.90 2.79 13.81
CA ARG A 241 -6.24 3.10 14.31
C ARG A 241 -7.06 3.78 13.21
N LEU A 242 -8.22 3.21 12.89
CA LEU A 242 -9.16 3.81 11.94
C LEU A 242 -9.65 5.18 12.44
N GLY A 243 -9.98 6.10 11.54
CA GLY A 243 -10.56 7.40 11.89
C GLY A 243 -11.98 7.28 12.43
N ALA A 244 -12.40 8.17 13.34
CA ALA A 244 -13.73 8.17 13.91
C ALA A 244 -14.83 8.47 12.87
N HIS A 245 -14.64 9.51 12.05
CA HIS A 245 -15.57 9.85 10.97
C HIS A 245 -15.58 8.76 9.90
N THR A 246 -14.41 8.19 9.60
CA THR A 246 -14.31 7.12 8.61
C THR A 246 -15.00 5.84 9.08
N TYR A 247 -14.91 5.51 10.37
CA TYR A 247 -15.64 4.41 10.98
C TYR A 247 -17.16 4.63 10.92
N ASP A 248 -17.63 5.84 11.21
CA ASP A 248 -19.07 6.15 11.10
C ASP A 248 -19.62 5.91 9.68
N CYS A 249 -18.80 6.18 8.66
CA CYS A 249 -19.14 5.88 7.26
C CYS A 249 -19.02 4.39 6.90
N LEU A 250 -18.27 3.57 7.66
CA LEU A 250 -17.91 2.19 7.32
C LEU A 250 -18.46 1.13 8.28
N LYS A 251 -19.07 1.50 9.41
CA LYS A 251 -19.61 0.57 10.41
C LYS A 251 -20.74 -0.34 9.91
N TRP A 252 -21.27 -0.09 8.72
CA TRP A 252 -22.26 -0.94 8.04
C TRP A 252 -21.62 -2.12 7.29
N VAL A 253 -20.31 -2.09 7.08
CA VAL A 253 -19.55 -3.11 6.34
C VAL A 253 -19.61 -4.43 7.11
N ASP A 254 -19.95 -5.50 6.41
CA ASP A 254 -19.85 -6.85 6.96
C ASP A 254 -18.36 -7.24 7.02
N PRO A 255 -17.84 -7.71 8.18
CA PRO A 255 -16.45 -8.17 8.28
C PRO A 255 -16.02 -9.15 7.18
N ALA A 256 -16.93 -9.97 6.64
CA ALA A 256 -16.64 -10.90 5.54
C ALA A 256 -16.32 -10.19 4.20
N GLN A 257 -16.63 -8.90 4.08
CA GLN A 257 -16.29 -8.08 2.92
C GLN A 257 -14.88 -7.48 3.01
N VAL A 258 -14.20 -7.61 4.15
CA VAL A 258 -12.83 -7.12 4.36
C VAL A 258 -11.85 -8.27 4.15
N LEU A 259 -10.94 -8.10 3.19
CA LEU A 259 -9.93 -9.06 2.82
C LEU A 259 -8.56 -8.59 3.30
N LEU A 260 -7.77 -9.51 3.83
CA LEU A 260 -6.40 -9.24 4.26
C LEU A 260 -5.42 -9.65 3.16
N ALA A 261 -4.51 -8.75 2.83
CA ALA A 261 -3.45 -8.93 1.86
C ALA A 261 -2.10 -9.06 2.56
N PRO A 262 -1.47 -10.25 2.58
CA PRO A 262 -0.12 -10.41 3.11
C PRO A 262 0.88 -9.52 2.35
N GLU A 263 1.75 -8.83 3.07
CA GLU A 263 2.68 -7.85 2.50
C GLU A 263 3.56 -8.45 1.39
N ASP A 264 4.01 -9.68 1.57
CA ASP A 264 4.87 -10.35 0.61
C ASP A 264 4.08 -10.87 -0.62
N ARG A 265 2.76 -11.10 -0.49
CA ARG A 265 1.88 -11.39 -1.65
C ARG A 265 1.68 -10.15 -2.51
N ILE A 266 1.51 -8.99 -1.86
CA ILE A 266 1.39 -7.69 -2.55
C ILE A 266 2.61 -7.45 -3.43
N CYS A 267 3.80 -7.89 -3.02
CA CYS A 267 5.02 -7.80 -3.83
C CYS A 267 4.90 -8.56 -5.16
N ILE A 268 4.26 -9.74 -5.18
CA ILE A 268 3.99 -10.48 -6.42
C ILE A 268 3.09 -9.65 -7.34
N THR A 269 2.01 -9.10 -6.80
CA THR A 269 1.08 -8.24 -7.55
C THR A 269 1.78 -7.01 -8.12
N MET A 270 2.64 -6.34 -7.34
CA MET A 270 3.43 -5.19 -7.81
C MET A 270 4.35 -5.56 -8.98
N LEU A 271 5.04 -6.70 -8.89
CA LEU A 271 5.92 -7.17 -9.96
C LEU A 271 5.14 -7.59 -11.21
N GLU A 272 3.96 -8.21 -11.05
CA GLU A 272 3.10 -8.56 -12.17
C GLU A 272 2.63 -7.30 -12.91
N MET A 273 2.10 -6.32 -12.18
CA MET A 273 1.64 -5.06 -12.77
C MET A 273 2.79 -4.30 -13.46
N LEU A 274 4.00 -4.34 -12.89
CA LEU A 274 5.17 -3.73 -13.51
C LEU A 274 5.60 -4.45 -14.78
N ASN A 275 5.80 -5.77 -14.72
CA ASN A 275 6.42 -6.54 -15.79
C ASN A 275 5.48 -6.89 -16.93
N VAL A 276 4.19 -7.08 -16.65
CA VAL A 276 3.18 -7.46 -17.66
C VAL A 276 2.49 -6.22 -18.21
N GLU A 277 2.03 -5.33 -17.33
CA GLU A 277 1.21 -4.18 -17.72
C GLU A 277 2.01 -2.88 -17.90
N GLY A 278 3.27 -2.84 -17.45
CA GLY A 278 4.05 -1.59 -17.42
C GLY A 278 3.52 -0.56 -16.43
N ILE A 279 2.71 -0.98 -15.45
CA ILE A 279 2.08 -0.12 -14.45
C ILE A 279 2.89 -0.16 -13.15
N VAL A 280 3.43 0.99 -12.75
CA VAL A 280 4.15 1.13 -11.47
C VAL A 280 3.17 1.45 -10.36
N LEU A 281 2.91 0.48 -9.49
CA LEU A 281 2.13 0.66 -8.26
C LEU A 281 3.03 0.67 -7.04
N GLU A 282 2.67 1.50 -6.06
CA GLU A 282 3.19 1.34 -4.69
C GLU A 282 2.41 0.22 -3.96
N PRO A 283 2.88 -0.28 -2.79
CA PRO A 283 2.20 -1.39 -2.11
C PRO A 283 0.71 -1.14 -1.84
N ALA A 284 0.33 0.04 -1.36
CA ALA A 284 -1.08 0.40 -1.11
C ALA A 284 -1.88 0.55 -2.42
N GLY A 285 -1.21 0.91 -3.52
CA GLY A 285 -1.77 0.99 -4.86
C GLY A 285 -2.15 -0.38 -5.43
N ALA A 286 -1.44 -1.43 -5.03
CA ALA A 286 -1.63 -2.80 -5.51
C ALA A 286 -2.70 -3.60 -4.74
N LEU A 287 -3.10 -3.16 -3.53
CA LEU A 287 -4.04 -3.88 -2.66
C LEU A 287 -5.35 -4.31 -3.35
N SER A 288 -5.96 -3.43 -4.14
CA SER A 288 -7.24 -3.74 -4.80
C SER A 288 -7.12 -4.78 -5.91
N VAL A 289 -5.93 -4.94 -6.49
CA VAL A 289 -5.63 -5.94 -7.53
C VAL A 289 -5.19 -7.26 -6.87
N ASP A 290 -4.48 -7.19 -5.74
CA ASP A 290 -3.89 -8.34 -5.03
C ASP A 290 -4.92 -9.41 -4.62
N VAL A 291 -6.17 -9.00 -4.39
CA VAL A 291 -7.26 -9.90 -3.97
C VAL A 291 -8.03 -10.54 -5.12
N LEU A 292 -7.77 -10.16 -6.37
CA LEU A 292 -8.44 -10.77 -7.53
C LEU A 292 -8.32 -12.30 -7.59
N PRO A 293 -7.16 -12.94 -7.29
CA PRO A 293 -7.08 -14.39 -7.18
C PRO A 293 -8.02 -15.00 -6.15
N VAL A 294 -8.22 -14.33 -5.01
CA VAL A 294 -9.12 -14.78 -3.93
C VAL A 294 -10.58 -14.68 -4.37
N LEU A 295 -10.91 -13.68 -5.17
CA LEU A 295 -12.25 -13.40 -5.65
C LEU A 295 -12.58 -14.03 -7.01
N ALA A 296 -11.66 -14.80 -7.60
CA ALA A 296 -11.70 -15.23 -9.00
C ALA A 296 -13.04 -15.87 -9.41
N GLU A 297 -13.58 -16.76 -8.59
CA GLU A 297 -14.87 -17.41 -8.86
C GLU A 297 -16.07 -16.47 -8.63
N GLU A 298 -15.97 -15.55 -7.67
CA GLU A 298 -17.03 -14.59 -7.40
C GLU A 298 -17.18 -13.56 -8.53
N ILE A 299 -16.06 -13.15 -9.13
CA ILE A 299 -16.04 -12.06 -10.11
C ILE A 299 -16.29 -12.50 -11.55
N ARG A 300 -16.30 -13.81 -11.83
CA ARG A 300 -16.48 -14.33 -13.18
C ARG A 300 -17.77 -13.81 -13.82
N GLY A 301 -17.66 -13.25 -15.03
CA GLY A 301 -18.76 -12.66 -15.78
C GLY A 301 -19.25 -11.31 -15.28
N LYS A 302 -18.60 -10.71 -14.27
CA LYS A 302 -18.98 -9.41 -13.69
C LYS A 302 -18.11 -8.27 -14.17
N THR A 303 -18.61 -7.05 -14.04
CA THR A 303 -17.86 -5.81 -14.17
C THR A 303 -17.28 -5.39 -12.82
N VAL A 304 -15.96 -5.39 -12.71
CA VAL A 304 -15.23 -5.13 -11.46
C VAL A 304 -14.34 -3.91 -11.62
N VAL A 305 -14.38 -2.99 -10.65
CA VAL A 305 -13.48 -1.82 -10.61
C VAL A 305 -12.49 -1.96 -9.45
N CYS A 306 -11.21 -2.03 -9.76
CA CYS A 306 -10.12 -1.94 -8.79
C CYS A 306 -9.61 -0.49 -8.75
N VAL A 307 -9.53 0.11 -7.55
CA VAL A 307 -8.92 1.44 -7.40
C VAL A 307 -7.41 1.30 -7.18
N THR A 308 -6.60 1.69 -8.17
CA THR A 308 -5.13 1.71 -8.07
C THR A 308 -4.72 3.02 -7.39
N SER A 309 -4.71 2.99 -6.05
CA SER A 309 -4.74 4.20 -5.22
C SER A 309 -3.49 5.09 -5.29
N GLY A 310 -2.34 4.55 -5.69
CA GLY A 310 -1.10 5.30 -5.77
C GLY A 310 0.03 4.57 -6.50
N GLY A 311 1.01 5.36 -6.95
CA GLY A 311 2.17 4.91 -7.71
C GLY A 311 3.48 5.55 -7.24
N ASN A 312 3.55 6.03 -5.99
CA ASN A 312 4.76 6.62 -5.41
C ASN A 312 5.71 5.55 -4.87
N PHE A 313 6.07 4.61 -5.74
CA PHE A 313 7.05 3.58 -5.42
C PHE A 313 8.49 4.09 -5.55
N ASP A 314 9.35 3.63 -4.65
CA ASP A 314 10.78 3.88 -4.69
C ASP A 314 11.49 2.70 -5.35
N PHE A 315 12.11 2.94 -6.51
CA PHE A 315 12.80 1.91 -7.28
C PHE A 315 13.98 1.28 -6.53
N GLU A 316 14.57 1.98 -5.56
CA GLU A 316 15.63 1.40 -4.72
C GLU A 316 15.12 0.24 -3.85
N ARG A 317 13.79 0.16 -3.63
CA ARG A 317 13.14 -0.95 -2.91
C ARG A 317 12.79 -2.14 -3.81
N LEU A 318 13.01 -2.07 -5.12
CA LEU A 318 12.67 -3.17 -6.03
C LEU A 318 13.36 -4.50 -5.70
N PRO A 319 14.65 -4.53 -5.27
CA PRO A 319 15.28 -5.77 -4.81
C PRO A 319 14.57 -6.40 -3.60
N GLU A 320 14.18 -5.59 -2.61
CA GLU A 320 13.40 -6.03 -1.43
C GLU A 320 12.06 -6.64 -1.86
N VAL A 321 11.34 -5.96 -2.77
CA VAL A 321 10.07 -6.43 -3.33
C VAL A 321 10.24 -7.77 -4.05
N LYS A 322 11.28 -7.90 -4.88
CA LYS A 322 11.59 -9.16 -5.58
C LYS A 322 11.86 -10.29 -4.59
N GLU A 323 12.68 -10.02 -3.58
CA GLU A 323 13.02 -10.99 -2.55
C GLU A 323 11.78 -11.51 -1.80
N ARG A 324 10.95 -10.59 -1.29
CA ARG A 324 9.70 -10.91 -0.58
C ARG A 324 8.75 -11.72 -1.46
N ALA A 325 8.56 -11.30 -2.72
CA ALA A 325 7.70 -12.01 -3.67
C ALA A 325 8.17 -13.45 -3.91
N GLN A 326 9.48 -13.66 -4.11
CA GLN A 326 10.03 -14.99 -4.35
C GLN A 326 9.92 -15.89 -3.12
N ARG A 327 10.14 -15.35 -1.92
CA ARG A 327 9.94 -16.09 -0.65
C ARG A 327 8.48 -16.50 -0.50
N TYR A 328 7.53 -15.59 -0.72
CA TYR A 328 6.10 -15.88 -0.63
C TYR A 328 5.65 -16.92 -1.65
N ALA A 329 6.18 -16.85 -2.89
CA ALA A 329 5.91 -17.82 -3.94
C ALA A 329 6.56 -19.19 -3.71
N GLY A 330 7.34 -19.37 -2.63
CA GLY A 330 8.09 -20.60 -2.36
C GLY A 330 9.26 -20.83 -3.34
N LYS A 331 9.63 -19.82 -4.12
CA LYS A 331 10.69 -19.89 -5.16
C LYS A 331 12.06 -19.48 -4.66
N LYS A 332 12.16 -18.95 -3.44
CA LYS A 332 13.44 -18.64 -2.79
C LYS A 332 13.42 -19.09 -1.35
N LYS A 333 14.47 -19.82 -0.95
CA LYS A 333 14.66 -20.32 0.41
C LYS A 333 16.07 -20.08 0.94
N TYR A 334 16.16 -19.93 2.25
CA TYR A 334 17.40 -19.78 2.99
C TYR A 334 17.60 -20.99 3.92
N PHE A 335 18.76 -21.61 3.85
CA PHE A 335 19.13 -22.76 4.66
C PHE A 335 20.41 -22.51 5.44
N ILE A 336 20.46 -23.03 6.66
CA ILE A 336 21.71 -23.24 7.39
C ILE A 336 22.08 -24.71 7.29
N LEU A 337 23.09 -25.03 6.50
CA LEU A 337 23.64 -26.38 6.37
C LEU A 337 24.69 -26.64 7.45
N ARG A 338 24.62 -27.82 8.07
CA ARG A 338 25.70 -28.35 8.92
C ARG A 338 26.54 -29.31 8.11
N MET A 339 27.68 -28.82 7.64
CA MET A 339 28.56 -29.57 6.76
C MET A 339 29.66 -30.30 7.54
N PRO A 340 29.95 -31.58 7.25
CA PRO A 340 31.12 -32.26 7.82
C PRO A 340 32.40 -31.56 7.35
N GLN A 341 33.35 -31.32 8.25
CA GLN A 341 34.63 -30.68 7.91
C GLN A 341 35.60 -31.64 7.21
N ARG A 342 35.21 -32.17 6.06
CA ARG A 342 36.06 -32.99 5.19
C ARG A 342 36.15 -32.40 3.77
N PRO A 343 37.29 -32.58 3.07
CA PRO A 343 37.41 -32.19 1.67
C PRO A 343 36.28 -32.78 0.82
N GLY A 344 35.74 -31.99 -0.11
CA GLY A 344 34.71 -32.42 -1.06
C GLY A 344 33.26 -32.32 -0.57
N ALA A 345 32.99 -32.14 0.72
CA ALA A 345 31.61 -32.10 1.25
C ALA A 345 30.74 -31.00 0.59
N LEU A 346 31.32 -29.82 0.33
CA LEU A 346 30.60 -28.74 -0.36
C LEU A 346 30.28 -29.11 -1.81
N ARG A 347 31.23 -29.72 -2.51
CA ARG A 347 31.03 -30.19 -3.88
C ARG A 347 29.92 -31.24 -3.94
N GLU A 348 29.87 -32.17 -2.99
CA GLU A 348 28.79 -33.15 -2.88
C GLU A 348 27.43 -32.45 -2.75
N PHE A 349 27.32 -31.44 -1.89
CA PHE A 349 26.09 -30.66 -1.76
C PHE A 349 25.70 -29.94 -3.06
N LEU A 350 26.65 -29.26 -3.71
CA LEU A 350 26.39 -28.53 -4.96
C LEU A 350 25.92 -29.44 -6.09
N MET A 351 26.39 -30.69 -6.12
CA MET A 351 25.95 -31.70 -7.09
C MET A 351 24.53 -32.22 -6.82
N MET A 352 23.94 -31.92 -5.66
CA MET A 352 22.53 -32.20 -5.36
C MET A 352 21.58 -31.11 -5.81
N LEU A 353 22.06 -29.95 -6.28
CA LEU A 353 21.17 -28.92 -6.83
C LEU A 353 20.52 -29.40 -8.14
N GLY A 354 19.30 -28.95 -8.39
CA GLY A 354 18.61 -29.15 -9.67
C GLY A 354 19.17 -28.26 -10.77
N PRO A 355 18.83 -28.54 -12.04
CA PRO A 355 19.26 -27.69 -13.17
C PRO A 355 18.69 -26.27 -13.12
N ASP A 356 17.60 -26.07 -12.38
CA ASP A 356 16.91 -24.78 -12.22
C ASP A 356 17.22 -24.09 -10.88
N ASP A 357 18.07 -24.69 -10.04
CA ASP A 357 18.40 -24.14 -8.72
C ASP A 357 19.63 -23.23 -8.83
N ASP A 358 19.44 -21.94 -8.52
CA ASP A 358 20.50 -20.94 -8.51
C ASP A 358 20.88 -20.55 -7.07
N ILE A 359 22.18 -20.38 -6.81
CA ILE A 359 22.69 -19.98 -5.50
C ILE A 359 22.75 -18.46 -5.44
N THR A 360 21.78 -17.86 -4.76
CA THR A 360 21.70 -16.40 -4.62
C THR A 360 22.51 -15.86 -3.44
N ARG A 361 22.86 -16.71 -2.47
CA ARG A 361 23.69 -16.33 -1.32
C ARG A 361 24.50 -17.51 -0.83
N PHE A 362 25.76 -17.26 -0.47
CA PHE A 362 26.62 -18.29 0.12
C PHE A 362 27.58 -17.66 1.12
N GLU A 363 27.43 -18.04 2.40
CA GLU A 363 28.34 -17.63 3.46
C GLU A 363 28.81 -18.84 4.25
N TYR A 364 30.13 -19.01 4.34
CA TYR A 364 30.74 -20.10 5.09
C TYR A 364 31.46 -19.57 6.33
N LEU A 365 31.04 -20.04 7.50
CA LEU A 365 31.68 -19.71 8.77
C LEU A 365 32.44 -20.93 9.28
N LYS A 366 33.77 -20.88 9.15
CA LYS A 366 34.67 -21.90 9.72
C LYS A 366 34.73 -21.72 11.23
N LYS A 367 34.17 -22.67 11.99
CA LYS A 367 34.34 -22.73 13.45
C LYS A 367 35.47 -23.71 13.79
N SER A 368 36.54 -23.18 14.39
CA SER A 368 37.78 -23.90 14.73
C SER A 368 37.62 -24.96 15.82
N ALA A 369 36.51 -24.97 16.57
CA ALA A 369 36.28 -25.83 17.74
C ALA A 369 35.16 -26.88 17.57
N ARG A 370 34.69 -27.15 16.35
CA ARG A 370 33.63 -28.14 16.08
C ARG A 370 33.95 -28.99 14.85
N ASN A 371 33.50 -30.25 14.85
CA ASN A 371 33.64 -31.18 13.72
C ASN A 371 32.77 -30.82 12.49
N PHE A 372 32.02 -29.71 12.54
CA PHE A 372 31.09 -29.27 11.50
C PHE A 372 31.28 -27.78 11.21
N GLY A 373 31.19 -27.41 9.93
CA GLY A 373 31.08 -26.03 9.48
C GLY A 373 29.60 -25.63 9.33
N SER A 374 29.30 -24.33 9.47
CA SER A 374 27.98 -23.79 9.17
C SER A 374 28.04 -23.02 7.86
N VAL A 375 27.20 -23.41 6.91
CA VAL A 375 26.99 -22.68 5.65
C VAL A 375 25.60 -22.08 5.68
N LEU A 376 25.50 -20.77 5.52
CA LEU A 376 24.27 -20.11 5.13
C LEU A 376 24.21 -20.12 3.60
N ILE A 377 23.13 -20.66 3.04
CA ILE A 377 22.90 -20.69 1.60
C ILE A 377 21.50 -20.16 1.28
N GLY A 378 21.41 -19.27 0.30
CA GLY A 378 20.17 -18.85 -0.32
C GLY A 378 20.07 -19.50 -1.70
N ILE A 379 18.93 -20.11 -1.97
CA ILE A 379 18.66 -20.80 -3.24
C ILE A 379 17.39 -20.21 -3.83
N GLU A 380 17.42 -19.89 -5.11
CA GLU A 380 16.27 -19.51 -5.94
C GLU A 380 16.01 -20.63 -6.97
N THR A 381 14.75 -20.87 -7.30
CA THR A 381 14.37 -21.92 -8.25
C THR A 381 13.15 -21.50 -9.10
N SER A 382 12.94 -22.20 -10.23
CA SER A 382 11.86 -21.91 -11.17
C SER A 382 10.45 -22.22 -10.60
N SER A 383 10.34 -23.27 -9.77
CA SER A 383 9.09 -23.78 -9.18
C SER A 383 9.26 -24.23 -7.74
N ALA A 384 8.26 -24.00 -6.89
CA ALA A 384 8.33 -24.31 -5.46
C ALA A 384 8.58 -25.81 -5.17
N GLU A 385 8.05 -26.69 -6.02
CA GLU A 385 8.17 -28.15 -5.92
C GLU A 385 9.63 -28.63 -6.10
N ASN A 386 10.50 -27.83 -6.71
CA ASN A 386 11.91 -28.16 -6.83
C ASN A 386 12.59 -28.24 -5.45
N PHE A 387 12.11 -27.48 -4.46
CA PHE A 387 12.62 -27.58 -3.10
C PHE A 387 12.26 -28.91 -2.43
N ASP A 388 11.13 -29.53 -2.78
CA ASP A 388 10.78 -30.85 -2.25
C ASP A 388 11.74 -31.92 -2.79
N ALA A 389 12.06 -31.84 -4.08
CA ALA A 389 13.05 -32.71 -4.72
C ALA A 389 14.47 -32.47 -4.18
N LEU A 390 14.83 -31.22 -3.91
CA LEU A 390 16.11 -30.87 -3.28
C LEU A 390 16.18 -31.40 -1.83
N ALA A 391 15.14 -31.19 -1.03
CA ALA A 391 15.05 -31.69 0.35
C ALA A 391 15.22 -33.21 0.40
N ALA A 392 14.50 -33.95 -0.46
CA ALA A 392 14.62 -35.41 -0.55
C ALA A 392 16.05 -35.87 -0.88
N ARG A 393 16.77 -35.17 -1.77
CA ARG A 393 18.17 -35.46 -2.11
C ARG A 393 19.11 -35.19 -0.92
N ILE A 394 18.91 -34.06 -0.24
CA ILE A 394 19.70 -33.66 0.95
C ILE A 394 19.51 -34.67 2.08
N ASP A 395 18.27 -35.09 2.35
CA ASP A 395 17.93 -36.07 3.38
C ASP A 395 18.51 -37.46 3.06
N ALA A 396 18.39 -37.91 1.80
CA ALA A 396 18.97 -39.18 1.35
C ALA A 396 20.50 -39.21 1.48
N ALA A 397 21.16 -38.07 1.31
CA ALA A 397 22.61 -37.92 1.49
C ALA A 397 23.04 -37.71 2.97
N GLY A 398 22.09 -37.64 3.91
CA GLY A 398 22.36 -37.51 5.34
C GLY A 398 22.87 -36.13 5.76
N PHE A 399 22.63 -35.09 4.97
CA PHE A 399 22.99 -33.72 5.33
C PHE A 399 21.96 -33.15 6.32
N SER A 400 22.46 -32.56 7.41
CA SER A 400 21.61 -31.83 8.34
C SER A 400 21.50 -30.37 7.90
N TYR A 401 20.27 -29.87 7.76
CA TYR A 401 19.99 -28.49 7.41
C TYR A 401 18.86 -27.93 8.28
N ARG A 402 18.75 -26.60 8.29
CA ARG A 402 17.62 -25.88 8.87
C ARG A 402 17.11 -24.86 7.87
N ASP A 403 15.87 -24.99 7.46
CA ASP A 403 15.17 -23.95 6.70
C ASP A 403 14.91 -22.76 7.64
N ILE A 404 15.45 -21.61 7.26
CA ILE A 404 15.32 -20.34 8.00
C ILE A 404 14.55 -19.30 7.18
N THR A 405 13.89 -19.72 6.09
CA THR A 405 13.20 -18.81 5.16
C THR A 405 12.09 -18.02 5.84
N GLY A 406 11.45 -18.56 6.87
CA GLY A 406 10.40 -17.90 7.66
C GLY A 406 10.89 -17.32 8.99
N ASP A 407 12.20 -17.25 9.24
CA ASP A 407 12.74 -16.68 10.47
C ASP A 407 12.83 -15.15 10.33
N ASP A 408 11.86 -14.43 10.90
CA ASP A 408 11.76 -12.97 10.80
C ASP A 408 13.02 -12.26 11.31
N ALA A 409 13.63 -12.77 12.39
CA ALA A 409 14.82 -12.16 12.98
C ALA A 409 16.02 -12.28 12.04
N LEU A 410 16.12 -13.36 11.26
CA LEU A 410 17.17 -13.51 10.25
C LEU A 410 16.82 -12.78 8.96
N ALA A 411 15.54 -12.67 8.59
CA ALA A 411 15.11 -11.88 7.44
C ALA A 411 15.58 -10.43 7.54
N GLU A 412 15.52 -9.80 8.72
CA GLU A 412 16.01 -8.42 8.93
C GLU A 412 17.51 -8.23 8.69
N PHE A 413 18.33 -9.28 8.83
CA PHE A 413 19.78 -9.23 8.55
C PHE A 413 20.15 -9.72 7.16
N LEU A 414 19.27 -10.48 6.53
CA LEU A 414 19.53 -11.15 5.25
C LEU A 414 18.93 -10.39 4.06
N VAL A 415 17.83 -9.67 4.25
CA VAL A 415 17.09 -8.96 3.19
C VAL A 415 17.38 -7.47 3.20
#